data_AF-A0A1Y2NRV1-F1
#
_entry.id   AF-A0A1Y2NRV1-F1
#
_cell.length_a   1.000
_cell.length_b   1.000
_cell.length_c   1.000
_cell.angle_alpha   90.00
_cell.angle_beta   90.00
_cell.angle_gamma   90.00
#
_symmetry.space_group_name_H-M   'P 1'
#
loop_
_entity.id
_entity.type
_entity.pdbx_description
1 polymer ?
#
loop_
_entity_poly.entity_id
_entity_poly.type
_entity_poly.pdbx_seq_one_letter_code
_entity_poly.pdbx_strand_id
1 'polypeptide(L)'
;MSTLDLYANEPGATGWEVPASGAARFSWEYDEGRERLLALYQKGKDKQWDGARRIDWELEVDPYDPLGTPDEAMTVHGTRHWAKMTAKDRGDLRRHYASWQFSQFLHGEQGAMVCAARIIEAVPDMDAKFYSATQAMDEARHAEVYGRFLHEKIGMLYPINDNLQSLLGDTLRDSRWDMPYLGMQVLIEGLALAAFGMIRDTTDKPLPKQILAYVMQDEARHVAFGRMALRDYYRQLTDAELREREEFVIEGCYLMRDRLRGVEVLENFGIPKREAEEMSERSEFLRLFRKLLFSRIVPCVKDIGLWGERLQRAYVDMGVLDLGDSSLDALMAQDEEIAERLDAERFAREEAERVAEVEDAIAEGGGGRA
;
A
#
# COMPACT_ATOMS: atom_id res chain seq x y z
N MET A 1 -10.36 0.92 -23.66
CA MET A 1 -10.75 2.32 -23.37
C MET A 1 -9.53 3.03 -22.81
N SER A 2 -9.36 4.32 -23.03
CA SER A 2 -8.27 5.07 -22.39
C SER A 2 -8.55 5.15 -20.89
N THR A 3 -7.53 5.10 -20.04
CA THR A 3 -7.69 5.38 -18.60
C THR A 3 -8.26 6.78 -18.37
N LEU A 4 -7.98 7.72 -19.28
CA LEU A 4 -8.53 9.09 -19.25
C LEU A 4 -10.06 9.12 -19.28
N ASP A 5 -10.68 8.14 -19.94
CA ASP A 5 -12.15 8.06 -20.06
C ASP A 5 -12.81 7.48 -18.80
N LEU A 6 -12.02 6.92 -17.87
CA LEU A 6 -12.51 6.25 -16.66
C LEU A 6 -12.37 7.11 -15.39
N TYR A 7 -11.70 8.26 -15.48
CA TYR A 7 -11.55 9.14 -14.32
C TYR A 7 -12.89 9.78 -13.93
N ALA A 8 -13.23 9.70 -12.64
CA ALA A 8 -14.41 10.33 -12.07
C ALA A 8 -14.33 11.87 -12.12
N ASN A 9 -13.12 12.41 -11.97
CA ASN A 9 -12.82 13.84 -12.00
C ASN A 9 -11.66 14.07 -12.99
N GLU A 10 -11.62 15.22 -13.66
CA GLU A 10 -10.53 15.55 -14.60
C GLU A 10 -9.16 15.43 -13.89
N PRO A 11 -8.24 14.57 -14.37
CA PRO A 11 -6.97 14.33 -13.70
C PRO A 11 -5.96 15.47 -13.88
N GLY A 12 -6.30 16.51 -14.65
CA GLY A 12 -5.39 17.59 -15.00
C GLY A 12 -4.33 17.12 -16.01
N ALA A 13 -3.08 17.55 -15.80
CA ALA A 13 -1.97 17.15 -16.66
C ALA A 13 -1.76 15.62 -16.57
N THR A 14 -1.58 14.98 -17.73
CA THR A 14 -1.36 13.52 -17.81
C THR A 14 0.04 13.10 -17.37
N GLY A 15 0.94 14.06 -17.14
CA GLY A 15 2.30 13.84 -16.67
C GLY A 15 2.65 14.80 -15.54
N TRP A 16 3.39 14.28 -14.57
CA TRP A 16 3.99 15.04 -13.49
C TRP A 16 5.48 14.73 -13.45
N GLU A 17 6.31 15.76 -13.58
CA GLU A 17 7.77 15.63 -13.58
C GLU A 17 8.34 16.10 -12.25
N VAL A 18 9.20 15.27 -11.66
CA VAL A 18 10.03 15.63 -10.51
C VAL A 18 11.49 15.61 -10.97
N PRO A 19 12.21 16.74 -10.93
CA PRO A 19 13.61 16.77 -11.34
C PRO A 19 14.45 15.76 -10.58
N ALA A 20 15.32 15.04 -11.28
CA ALA A 20 16.32 14.20 -10.64
C ALA A 20 17.30 15.08 -9.84
N SER A 21 17.55 14.69 -8.59
CA SER A 21 18.48 15.34 -7.68
C SER A 21 19.33 14.28 -6.98
N GLY A 22 20.54 14.66 -6.56
CA GLY A 22 21.51 13.75 -5.97
C GLY A 22 22.54 13.23 -7.00
N ALA A 23 23.23 12.15 -6.64
CA ALA A 23 24.29 11.55 -7.45
C ALA A 23 23.98 10.10 -7.76
N ALA A 24 24.17 9.70 -9.03
CA ALA A 24 24.26 8.30 -9.40
C ALA A 24 25.55 7.70 -8.83
N ARG A 25 25.44 6.57 -8.12
CA ARG A 25 26.55 5.93 -7.44
C ARG A 25 26.86 4.56 -8.01
N PHE A 26 28.13 4.35 -8.32
CA PHE A 26 28.70 3.07 -8.73
C PHE A 26 29.61 2.55 -7.60
N SER A 27 29.59 1.24 -7.38
CA SER A 27 30.55 0.53 -6.54
C SER A 27 31.25 -0.53 -7.40
N TRP A 28 32.55 -0.72 -7.16
CA TRP A 28 33.35 -1.80 -7.71
C TRP A 28 33.69 -2.86 -6.66
N GLU A 29 33.15 -2.71 -5.44
CA GLU A 29 33.20 -3.70 -4.38
C GLU A 29 31.92 -4.55 -4.43
N TYR A 30 32.09 -5.87 -4.51
CA TYR A 30 31.02 -6.85 -4.71
C TYR A 30 30.99 -7.95 -3.64
N ASP A 31 32.04 -8.05 -2.82
CA ASP A 31 32.17 -9.09 -1.80
C ASP A 31 31.66 -8.62 -0.42
N GLU A 32 31.40 -7.31 -0.25
CA GLU A 32 30.92 -6.71 1.00
C GLU A 32 29.42 -6.36 0.92
N GLY A 33 28.58 -7.19 1.54
CA GLY A 33 27.14 -6.92 1.70
C GLY A 33 26.64 -7.31 3.09
N ARG A 34 25.65 -6.58 3.62
CA ARG A 34 24.99 -6.93 4.87
C ARG A 34 24.21 -8.23 4.65
N GLU A 35 24.59 -9.28 5.36
CA GLU A 35 23.96 -10.61 5.25
C GLU A 35 22.43 -10.56 5.34
N ARG A 36 21.89 -9.68 6.20
CA ARG A 36 20.44 -9.50 6.37
C ARG A 36 19.75 -8.95 5.12
N LEU A 37 20.36 -8.00 4.42
CA LEU A 37 19.80 -7.45 3.18
C LEU A 37 19.91 -8.44 2.02
N LEU A 38 21.02 -9.18 1.94
CA LEU A 38 21.18 -10.25 0.97
C LEU A 38 20.17 -11.38 1.18
N ALA A 39 19.89 -11.74 2.44
CA ALA A 39 18.84 -12.70 2.78
C ALA A 39 17.45 -12.19 2.38
N LEU A 40 17.17 -10.89 2.59
CA LEU A 40 15.92 -10.27 2.17
C LEU A 40 15.78 -10.26 0.64
N TYR A 41 16.87 -9.98 -0.09
CA TYR A 41 16.93 -10.08 -1.55
C TYR A 41 16.68 -11.52 -2.04
N GLN A 42 17.30 -12.51 -1.41
CA GLN A 42 17.05 -13.91 -1.73
C GLN A 42 15.58 -14.27 -1.51
N LYS A 43 15.01 -13.87 -0.37
CA LYS A 43 13.57 -14.04 -0.07
C LYS A 43 12.68 -13.38 -1.12
N GLY A 44 13.02 -12.16 -1.55
CA GLY A 44 12.31 -11.43 -2.61
C GLY A 44 12.31 -12.17 -3.94
N LYS A 45 13.43 -12.80 -4.32
CA LYS A 45 13.49 -13.66 -5.52
C LYS A 45 12.65 -14.92 -5.38
N ASP A 46 12.77 -15.62 -4.24
CA ASP A 46 12.10 -16.90 -4.01
C ASP A 46 10.57 -16.76 -3.96
N LYS A 47 10.09 -15.60 -3.52
CA LYS A 47 8.66 -15.28 -3.38
C LYS A 47 8.11 -14.46 -4.56
N GLN A 48 8.85 -14.29 -5.66
CA GLN A 48 8.32 -13.65 -6.87
C GLN A 48 7.10 -14.40 -7.40
N TRP A 49 6.14 -13.64 -7.94
CA TRP A 49 4.91 -14.18 -8.49
C TRP A 49 4.39 -13.39 -9.69
N ASP A 50 3.49 -14.02 -10.44
CA ASP A 50 2.84 -13.47 -11.63
C ASP A 50 1.39 -13.10 -11.30
N GLY A 51 1.05 -11.82 -11.47
CA GLY A 51 -0.28 -11.27 -11.20
C GLY A 51 -1.40 -11.88 -12.03
N ALA A 52 -1.11 -12.29 -13.26
CA ALA A 52 -2.09 -12.89 -14.16
C ALA A 52 -2.38 -14.36 -13.81
N ARG A 53 -1.44 -15.05 -13.14
CA ARG A 53 -1.56 -16.48 -12.79
C ARG A 53 -1.99 -16.73 -11.35
N ARG A 54 -1.50 -15.93 -10.41
CA ARG A 54 -1.72 -16.18 -8.97
C ARG A 54 -3.08 -15.66 -8.49
N ILE A 55 -3.59 -14.60 -9.11
CA ILE A 55 -4.89 -14.00 -8.79
C ILE A 55 -5.96 -14.60 -9.70
N ASP A 56 -7.07 -15.02 -9.10
CA ASP A 56 -8.23 -15.53 -9.80
C ASP A 56 -9.09 -14.40 -10.38
N TRP A 57 -8.73 -13.95 -11.58
CA TRP A 57 -9.42 -12.86 -12.28
C TRP A 57 -10.80 -13.23 -12.84
N GLU A 58 -11.19 -14.51 -12.82
CA GLU A 58 -12.53 -14.95 -13.24
C GLU A 58 -13.59 -14.65 -12.17
N LEU A 59 -13.17 -14.33 -10.95
CA LEU A 59 -14.08 -13.90 -9.89
C LEU A 59 -14.82 -12.62 -10.28
N GLU A 60 -16.15 -12.71 -10.30
CA GLU A 60 -17.04 -11.59 -10.57
C GLU A 60 -17.01 -10.57 -9.42
N VAL A 61 -17.09 -9.29 -9.79
CA VAL A 61 -17.14 -8.17 -8.85
C VAL A 61 -18.29 -7.29 -9.27
N ASP A 62 -19.26 -7.07 -8.37
CA ASP A 62 -20.27 -6.02 -8.57
C ASP A 62 -19.58 -4.66 -8.39
N PRO A 63 -19.52 -3.80 -9.43
CA PRO A 63 -18.89 -2.48 -9.32
C PRO A 63 -19.55 -1.59 -8.26
N TYR A 64 -20.80 -1.86 -7.88
CA TYR A 64 -21.56 -1.11 -6.86
C TYR A 64 -21.52 -1.74 -5.47
N ASP A 65 -20.89 -2.91 -5.33
CA ASP A 65 -20.49 -3.51 -4.06
C ASP A 65 -19.12 -4.20 -4.19
N PRO A 66 -18.06 -3.46 -4.56
CA PRO A 66 -16.79 -4.07 -4.96
C PRO A 66 -16.03 -4.69 -3.79
N LEU A 67 -16.33 -4.27 -2.56
CA LEU A 67 -15.64 -4.71 -1.35
C LEU A 67 -16.57 -5.40 -0.35
N GLY A 68 -17.90 -5.28 -0.44
CA GLY A 68 -18.81 -5.86 0.56
C GLY A 68 -18.60 -5.33 1.97
N THR A 69 -18.07 -4.11 2.10
CA THR A 69 -17.83 -3.49 3.39
C THR A 69 -19.15 -3.11 4.05
N PRO A 70 -19.29 -3.27 5.39
CA PRO A 70 -20.47 -2.85 6.12
C PRO A 70 -20.78 -1.36 5.95
N ASP A 71 -22.06 -0.99 6.00
CA ASP A 71 -22.53 0.39 5.85
C ASP A 71 -21.92 1.30 6.92
N GLU A 72 -21.70 0.78 8.12
CA GLU A 72 -21.09 1.47 9.26
C GLU A 72 -19.66 1.94 8.98
N ALA A 73 -18.96 1.33 8.02
CA ALA A 73 -17.63 1.75 7.60
C ALA A 73 -17.65 3.02 6.73
N MET A 74 -18.81 3.38 6.16
CA MET A 74 -18.93 4.54 5.28
C MET A 74 -19.01 5.84 6.09
N THR A 75 -18.20 6.84 5.74
CA THR A 75 -18.13 8.14 6.46
C THR A 75 -19.48 8.85 6.59
N VAL A 76 -20.37 8.67 5.61
CA VAL A 76 -21.70 9.28 5.61
C VAL A 76 -22.72 8.54 6.48
N HIS A 77 -22.43 7.32 6.93
CA HIS A 77 -23.38 6.47 7.65
C HIS A 77 -23.91 7.17 8.92
N GLY A 78 -25.21 7.02 9.19
CA GLY A 78 -25.86 7.67 10.33
C GLY A 78 -26.04 9.19 10.22
N THR A 79 -25.60 9.83 9.12
CA THR A 79 -25.77 11.28 8.92
C THR A 79 -27.06 11.63 8.16
N ARG A 80 -27.37 12.94 8.10
CA ARG A 80 -28.51 13.45 7.31
C ARG A 80 -28.38 13.19 5.81
N HIS A 81 -27.17 12.98 5.30
CA HIS A 81 -26.92 12.68 3.89
C HIS A 81 -27.29 11.23 3.60
N TRP A 82 -26.87 10.31 4.47
CA TRP A 82 -27.24 8.90 4.37
C TRP A 82 -28.76 8.66 4.42
N ALA A 83 -29.47 9.39 5.28
CA ALA A 83 -30.93 9.32 5.38
C ALA A 83 -31.65 9.69 4.07
N LYS A 84 -31.00 10.41 3.17
CA LYS A 84 -31.54 10.79 1.84
C LYS A 84 -31.11 9.85 0.72
N MET A 85 -30.13 8.97 0.96
CA MET A 85 -29.60 8.07 -0.06
C MET A 85 -30.50 6.86 -0.26
N THR A 86 -30.88 6.63 -1.51
CA THR A 86 -31.50 5.39 -1.99
C THR A 86 -30.48 4.25 -2.03
N ALA A 87 -30.94 3.01 -2.25
CA ALA A 87 -30.04 1.87 -2.42
C ALA A 87 -29.05 2.07 -3.58
N LYS A 88 -29.52 2.72 -4.67
CA LYS A 88 -28.67 3.07 -5.82
C LYS A 88 -27.58 4.07 -5.41
N ASP A 89 -27.95 5.15 -4.73
CA ASP A 89 -26.99 6.18 -4.30
C ASP A 89 -25.91 5.58 -3.38
N ARG A 90 -26.29 4.62 -2.53
CA ARG A 90 -25.34 3.90 -1.67
C ARG A 90 -24.40 3.01 -2.48
N GLY A 91 -24.91 2.31 -3.50
CA GLY A 91 -24.09 1.52 -4.41
C GLY A 91 -23.11 2.38 -5.21
N ASP A 92 -23.57 3.51 -5.74
CA ASP A 92 -22.72 4.50 -6.40
C ASP A 92 -21.64 5.00 -5.43
N LEU A 93 -22.01 5.34 -4.19
CA LEU A 93 -21.04 5.80 -3.19
C LEU A 93 -19.98 4.74 -2.86
N ARG A 94 -20.35 3.46 -2.75
CA ARG A 94 -19.39 2.35 -2.57
C ARG A 94 -18.44 2.22 -3.76
N ARG A 95 -18.95 2.30 -4.99
CA ARG A 95 -18.14 2.31 -6.20
C ARG A 95 -17.11 3.43 -6.17
N HIS A 96 -17.54 4.66 -5.86
CA HIS A 96 -16.66 5.83 -5.80
C HIS A 96 -15.59 5.70 -4.71
N TYR A 97 -15.94 5.24 -3.51
CA TYR A 97 -14.96 5.02 -2.44
C TYR A 97 -13.93 3.93 -2.76
N ALA A 98 -14.36 2.81 -3.35
CA ALA A 98 -13.44 1.75 -3.75
C ALA A 98 -12.54 2.21 -4.90
N SER A 99 -13.11 2.88 -5.91
CA SER A 99 -12.35 3.48 -7.02
C SER A 99 -11.29 4.44 -6.51
N TRP A 100 -11.68 5.32 -5.57
CA TRP A 100 -10.77 6.30 -4.98
C TRP A 100 -9.63 5.62 -4.21
N GLN A 101 -9.95 4.68 -3.30
CA GLN A 101 -8.94 3.94 -2.53
C GLN A 101 -7.93 3.22 -3.42
N PHE A 102 -8.43 2.39 -4.36
CA PHE A 102 -7.57 1.60 -5.24
C PHE A 102 -6.80 2.47 -6.24
N SER A 103 -7.33 3.63 -6.65
CA SER A 103 -6.56 4.60 -7.43
C SER A 103 -5.41 5.17 -6.61
N GLN A 104 -5.63 5.51 -5.33
CA GLN A 104 -4.55 5.99 -4.46
C GLN A 104 -3.49 4.92 -4.20
N PHE A 105 -3.83 3.64 -4.29
CA PHE A 105 -2.86 2.54 -4.23
C PHE A 105 -2.06 2.48 -5.52
N LEU A 106 -2.73 2.42 -6.68
CA LEU A 106 -2.09 2.45 -7.99
C LEU A 106 -1.07 3.61 -8.13
N HIS A 107 -1.46 4.83 -7.76
CA HIS A 107 -0.57 6.00 -7.80
C HIS A 107 0.58 5.89 -6.79
N GLY A 108 0.32 5.27 -5.64
CA GLY A 108 1.32 4.92 -4.64
C GLY A 108 2.37 3.96 -5.21
N GLU A 109 1.95 2.87 -5.86
CA GLU A 109 2.87 1.86 -6.41
C GLU A 109 3.70 2.41 -7.56
N GLN A 110 3.11 3.28 -8.39
CA GLN A 110 3.90 4.01 -9.39
C GLN A 110 4.97 4.89 -8.73
N GLY A 111 4.61 5.58 -7.64
CA GLY A 111 5.56 6.36 -6.84
C GLY A 111 6.65 5.50 -6.19
N ALA A 112 6.27 4.34 -5.65
CA ALA A 112 7.17 3.35 -5.03
C ALA A 112 8.16 2.81 -6.05
N MET A 113 7.71 2.49 -7.26
CA MET A 113 8.54 2.05 -8.37
C MET A 113 9.62 3.10 -8.71
N VAL A 114 9.23 4.37 -8.79
CA VAL A 114 10.17 5.47 -9.08
C VAL A 114 11.13 5.70 -7.90
N CYS A 115 10.66 5.59 -6.65
CA CYS A 115 11.52 5.69 -5.47
C CYS A 115 12.53 4.53 -5.40
N ALA A 116 12.11 3.30 -5.69
CA ALA A 116 12.98 2.14 -5.81
C ALA A 116 14.04 2.36 -6.90
N ALA A 117 13.66 2.86 -8.08
CA ALA A 117 14.62 3.24 -9.12
C ALA A 117 15.63 4.29 -8.63
N ARG A 118 15.18 5.30 -7.88
CA ARG A 118 16.07 6.31 -7.28
C ARG A 118 17.00 5.71 -6.22
N ILE A 119 16.52 4.76 -5.43
CA ILE A 119 17.35 4.02 -4.47
C ILE A 119 18.45 3.24 -5.22
N ILE A 120 18.10 2.49 -6.27
CA ILE A 120 19.06 1.76 -7.11
C ILE A 120 20.13 2.71 -7.65
N GLU A 121 19.73 3.89 -8.12
CA GLU A 121 20.66 4.90 -8.65
C GLU A 121 21.59 5.47 -7.56
N ALA A 122 21.05 5.85 -6.40
CA ALA A 122 21.73 6.74 -5.45
C ALA A 122 22.35 6.06 -4.22
N VAL A 123 21.91 4.85 -3.85
CA VAL A 123 22.45 4.17 -2.65
C VAL A 123 23.92 3.77 -2.86
N PRO A 124 24.79 3.89 -1.84
CA PRO A 124 26.19 3.47 -1.96
C PRO A 124 26.38 1.95 -2.02
N ASP A 125 25.56 1.18 -1.29
CA ASP A 125 25.79 -0.24 -1.06
C ASP A 125 25.15 -1.13 -2.16
N MET A 126 25.87 -2.15 -2.62
CA MET A 126 25.38 -3.08 -3.66
C MET A 126 24.22 -3.97 -3.18
N ASP A 127 24.25 -4.38 -1.91
CA ASP A 127 23.19 -5.20 -1.31
C ASP A 127 21.81 -4.53 -1.39
N ALA A 128 21.79 -3.21 -1.15
CA ALA A 128 20.61 -2.39 -1.21
C ALA A 128 20.16 -2.11 -2.66
N LYS A 129 21.10 -1.99 -3.61
CA LYS A 129 20.74 -1.95 -5.04
C LYS A 129 20.07 -3.24 -5.49
N PHE A 130 20.58 -4.40 -5.06
CA PHE A 130 19.98 -5.70 -5.40
C PHE A 130 18.56 -5.82 -4.84
N TYR A 131 18.38 -5.49 -3.56
CA TYR A 131 17.06 -5.54 -2.96
C TYR A 131 16.08 -4.55 -3.62
N SER A 132 16.53 -3.31 -3.84
CA SER A 132 15.66 -2.31 -4.44
C SER A 132 15.29 -2.63 -5.90
N ALA A 133 16.15 -3.36 -6.62
CA ALA A 133 15.80 -3.90 -7.94
C ALA A 133 14.68 -4.95 -7.88
N THR A 134 14.64 -5.81 -6.85
CA THR A 134 13.49 -6.69 -6.62
C THR A 134 12.24 -5.90 -6.26
N GLN A 135 12.37 -4.87 -5.43
CA GLN A 135 11.25 -4.01 -5.09
C GLN A 135 10.68 -3.33 -6.35
N ALA A 136 11.50 -2.74 -7.21
CA ALA A 136 11.03 -2.10 -8.44
C ALA A 136 10.20 -3.05 -9.34
N MET A 137 10.55 -4.35 -9.35
CA MET A 137 9.75 -5.37 -10.03
C MET A 137 8.42 -5.65 -9.30
N ASP A 138 8.45 -5.74 -7.96
CA ASP A 138 7.25 -5.90 -7.12
C ASP A 138 6.27 -4.74 -7.38
N GLU A 139 6.73 -3.49 -7.33
CA GLU A 139 5.89 -2.30 -7.55
C GLU A 139 5.31 -2.22 -8.97
N ALA A 140 6.07 -2.69 -9.97
CA ALA A 140 5.58 -2.80 -11.35
C ALA A 140 4.41 -3.78 -11.45
N ARG A 141 4.51 -4.92 -10.77
CA ARG A 141 3.41 -5.88 -10.68
C ARG A 141 2.24 -5.32 -9.90
N HIS A 142 2.45 -4.62 -8.80
CA HIS A 142 1.34 -4.06 -8.01
C HIS A 142 0.57 -3.00 -8.79
N ALA A 143 1.29 -2.11 -9.51
CA ALA A 143 0.67 -1.15 -10.42
C ALA A 143 -0.15 -1.84 -11.54
N GLU A 144 0.38 -2.93 -12.11
CA GLU A 144 -0.36 -3.75 -13.08
C GLU A 144 -1.65 -4.32 -12.47
N VAL A 145 -1.55 -4.94 -11.29
CA VAL A 145 -2.69 -5.59 -10.61
C VAL A 145 -3.78 -4.57 -10.24
N TYR A 146 -3.42 -3.45 -9.62
CA TYR A 146 -4.40 -2.42 -9.26
C TYR A 146 -4.98 -1.73 -10.50
N GLY A 147 -4.15 -1.49 -11.51
CA GLY A 147 -4.60 -1.00 -12.80
C GLY A 147 -5.65 -1.92 -13.40
N ARG A 148 -5.37 -3.23 -13.46
CA ARG A 148 -6.31 -4.23 -13.99
C ARG A 148 -7.62 -4.28 -13.21
N PHE A 149 -7.56 -4.27 -11.87
CA PHE A 149 -8.77 -4.27 -11.03
C PHE A 149 -9.65 -3.02 -11.28
N LEU A 150 -9.04 -1.84 -11.37
CA LEU A 150 -9.76 -0.60 -11.65
C LEU A 150 -10.39 -0.59 -13.05
N HIS A 151 -9.72 -1.14 -14.06
CA HIS A 151 -10.21 -1.13 -15.44
C HIS A 151 -11.24 -2.23 -15.72
N GLU A 152 -10.99 -3.46 -15.25
CA GLU A 152 -11.79 -4.63 -15.60
C GLU A 152 -12.94 -4.88 -14.62
N LYS A 153 -12.77 -4.54 -13.33
CA LYS A 153 -13.74 -4.89 -12.28
C LYS A 153 -14.56 -3.71 -11.78
N ILE A 154 -13.95 -2.54 -11.59
CA ILE A 154 -14.68 -1.35 -11.09
C ILE A 154 -15.11 -0.42 -12.23
N GLY A 155 -14.25 -0.25 -13.25
CA GLY A 155 -14.47 0.65 -14.38
C GLY A 155 -14.49 2.13 -13.99
N MET A 156 -13.72 2.56 -13.01
CA MET A 156 -13.62 3.96 -12.57
C MET A 156 -12.31 4.23 -11.83
N LEU A 157 -11.73 5.42 -12.03
CA LEU A 157 -10.50 5.87 -11.37
C LEU A 157 -10.67 7.27 -10.76
N TYR A 158 -9.77 7.61 -9.85
CA TYR A 158 -9.63 8.94 -9.25
C TYR A 158 -8.21 9.50 -9.44
N PRO A 159 -8.07 10.83 -9.60
CA PRO A 159 -6.76 11.47 -9.60
C PRO A 159 -5.98 11.21 -8.31
N ILE A 160 -4.66 11.39 -8.38
CA ILE A 160 -3.79 11.32 -7.21
C ILE A 160 -4.22 12.37 -6.16
N ASN A 161 -4.27 11.96 -4.90
CA ASN A 161 -4.56 12.86 -3.79
C ASN A 161 -3.38 13.82 -3.56
N ASP A 162 -3.69 15.08 -3.29
CA ASP A 162 -2.69 16.14 -3.07
C ASP A 162 -1.67 15.79 -1.99
N ASN A 163 -2.07 15.13 -0.90
CA ASN A 163 -1.14 14.78 0.17
C ASN A 163 -0.17 13.66 -0.25
N LEU A 164 -0.64 12.69 -1.03
CA LEU A 164 0.22 11.63 -1.59
C LEU A 164 1.19 12.24 -2.60
N GLN A 165 0.71 13.07 -3.52
CA GLN A 165 1.55 13.73 -4.52
C GLN A 165 2.62 14.62 -3.85
N SER A 166 2.24 15.33 -2.78
CA SER A 166 3.16 16.20 -2.03
C SER A 166 4.27 15.38 -1.38
N LEU A 167 3.92 14.32 -0.63
CA LEU A 167 4.92 13.48 0.04
C LEU A 167 5.85 12.77 -0.97
N LEU A 168 5.31 12.25 -2.09
CA LEU A 168 6.12 11.69 -3.17
C LEU A 168 7.07 12.74 -3.75
N GLY A 169 6.58 13.96 -3.96
CA GLY A 169 7.37 15.06 -4.50
C GLY A 169 8.51 15.43 -3.56
N ASP A 170 8.25 15.54 -2.27
CA ASP A 170 9.27 15.90 -1.27
C ASP A 170 10.31 14.78 -1.13
N THR A 171 9.86 13.53 -1.14
CA THR A 171 10.72 12.33 -1.14
C THR A 171 11.68 12.31 -2.34
N LEU A 172 11.18 12.58 -3.54
CA LEU A 172 11.95 12.47 -4.79
C LEU A 172 12.83 13.68 -5.12
N ARG A 173 12.46 14.88 -4.63
CA ARG A 173 13.24 16.11 -4.81
C ARG A 173 14.46 16.15 -3.89
N ASP A 174 14.46 15.42 -2.79
CA ASP A 174 15.59 15.42 -1.88
C ASP A 174 16.82 14.73 -2.50
N SER A 175 17.94 15.45 -2.49
CA SER A 175 19.20 14.97 -3.07
C SER A 175 19.91 13.91 -2.22
N ARG A 176 19.49 13.71 -0.97
CA ARG A 176 20.11 12.79 -0.01
C ARG A 176 19.56 11.39 -0.25
N TRP A 177 20.46 10.43 -0.41
CA TRP A 177 20.12 9.06 -0.85
C TRP A 177 19.22 8.29 0.13
N ASP A 178 19.21 8.68 1.41
CA ASP A 178 18.41 8.07 2.47
C ASP A 178 16.95 8.56 2.48
N MET A 179 16.66 9.68 1.84
CA MET A 179 15.33 10.29 1.87
C MET A 179 14.27 9.50 1.08
N PRO A 180 14.58 8.90 -0.08
CA PRO A 180 13.71 7.90 -0.71
C PRO A 180 13.30 6.77 0.23
N TYR A 181 14.23 6.23 1.03
CA TYR A 181 13.90 5.19 2.03
C TYR A 181 12.96 5.70 3.11
N LEU A 182 13.24 6.90 3.64
CA LEU A 182 12.46 7.48 4.71
C LEU A 182 11.04 7.82 4.24
N GLY A 183 10.92 8.42 3.06
CA GLY A 183 9.64 8.79 2.47
C GLY A 183 8.82 7.60 2.01
N MET A 184 9.42 6.69 1.25
CA MET A 184 8.68 5.57 0.67
C MET A 184 8.55 4.41 1.67
N GLN A 185 9.65 3.81 2.10
CA GLN A 185 9.64 2.56 2.86
C GLN A 185 9.18 2.72 4.31
N VAL A 186 9.40 3.89 4.92
CA VAL A 186 8.98 4.14 6.31
C VAL A 186 7.60 4.80 6.37
N LEU A 187 7.35 5.84 5.58
CA LEU A 187 6.10 6.60 5.67
C LEU A 187 5.00 6.06 4.75
N ILE A 188 5.23 6.01 3.44
CA ILE A 188 4.19 5.66 2.46
C ILE A 188 3.81 4.18 2.56
N GLU A 189 4.76 3.26 2.49
CA GLU A 189 4.53 1.82 2.58
C GLU A 189 4.07 1.40 3.97
N GLY A 190 4.66 1.99 5.02
CA GLY A 190 4.23 1.77 6.41
C GLY A 190 2.74 2.11 6.60
N LEU A 191 2.26 3.17 5.94
CA LEU A 191 0.84 3.50 5.88
C LEU A 191 0.04 2.52 5.02
N ALA A 192 0.53 2.24 3.82
CA ALA A 192 -0.15 1.41 2.83
C ALA A 192 -0.46 0.02 3.39
N LEU A 193 0.51 -0.63 4.04
CA LEU A 193 0.34 -1.96 4.62
C LEU A 193 -0.80 -2.02 5.65
N ALA A 194 -0.93 -1.01 6.50
CA ALA A 194 -2.02 -0.94 7.46
C ALA A 194 -3.39 -0.70 6.80
N ALA A 195 -3.43 0.15 5.76
CA ALA A 195 -4.63 0.38 4.97
C ALA A 195 -5.07 -0.90 4.23
N PHE A 196 -4.13 -1.59 3.57
CA PHE A 196 -4.37 -2.86 2.89
C PHE A 196 -4.92 -3.91 3.85
N GLY A 197 -4.28 -4.05 5.03
CA GLY A 197 -4.71 -4.99 6.05
C GLY A 197 -6.15 -4.76 6.48
N MET A 198 -6.55 -3.51 6.71
CA MET A 198 -7.93 -3.24 7.08
C MET A 198 -8.91 -3.57 5.97
N ILE A 199 -8.63 -3.18 4.72
CA ILE A 199 -9.56 -3.44 3.62
C ILE A 199 -9.67 -4.96 3.40
N ARG A 200 -8.56 -5.69 3.45
CA ARG A 200 -8.50 -7.16 3.38
C ARG A 200 -9.33 -7.83 4.48
N ASP A 201 -9.28 -7.29 5.70
CA ASP A 201 -9.93 -7.90 6.86
C ASP A 201 -11.42 -7.53 6.96
N THR A 202 -11.85 -6.44 6.32
CA THR A 202 -13.24 -5.97 6.30
C THR A 202 -14.00 -6.35 5.04
N THR A 203 -13.31 -6.68 3.95
CA THR A 203 -13.96 -7.15 2.72
C THR A 203 -14.50 -8.58 2.85
N ASP A 204 -15.73 -8.79 2.38
CA ASP A 204 -16.30 -10.13 2.22
C ASP A 204 -16.07 -10.70 0.80
N LYS A 205 -15.50 -9.91 -0.11
CA LYS A 205 -15.33 -10.25 -1.52
C LYS A 205 -14.00 -10.99 -1.74
N PRO A 206 -14.00 -12.11 -2.49
CA PRO A 206 -12.82 -12.95 -2.61
C PRO A 206 -11.69 -12.31 -3.45
N LEU A 207 -12.01 -11.61 -4.54
CA LEU A 207 -10.98 -11.04 -5.43
C LEU A 207 -10.17 -9.91 -4.77
N PRO A 208 -10.78 -8.85 -4.18
CA PRO A 208 -10.02 -7.84 -3.45
C PRO A 208 -9.20 -8.43 -2.30
N LYS A 209 -9.72 -9.46 -1.63
CA LYS A 209 -8.99 -10.15 -0.55
C LYS A 209 -7.72 -10.83 -1.04
N GLN A 210 -7.76 -11.51 -2.20
CA GLN A 210 -6.57 -12.10 -2.82
C GLN A 210 -5.55 -11.03 -3.22
N ILE A 211 -6.01 -9.99 -3.93
CA ILE A 211 -5.15 -8.89 -4.39
C ILE A 211 -4.39 -8.28 -3.21
N LEU A 212 -5.11 -7.88 -2.16
CA LEU A 212 -4.52 -7.22 -1.00
C LEU A 212 -3.59 -8.16 -0.23
N ALA A 213 -3.95 -9.43 -0.04
CA ALA A 213 -3.09 -10.35 0.68
C ALA A 213 -1.75 -10.63 -0.04
N TYR A 214 -1.77 -10.77 -1.38
CA TYR A 214 -0.55 -11.02 -2.13
C TYR A 214 0.33 -9.77 -2.27
N VAL A 215 -0.25 -8.57 -2.44
CA VAL A 215 0.52 -7.32 -2.40
C VAL A 215 1.15 -7.11 -1.02
N MET A 216 0.38 -7.30 0.06
CA MET A 216 0.89 -7.17 1.44
C MET A 216 2.05 -8.12 1.77
N GLN A 217 2.10 -9.30 1.15
CA GLN A 217 3.23 -10.23 1.31
C GLN A 217 4.55 -9.62 0.83
N ASP A 218 4.49 -8.74 -0.16
CA ASP A 218 5.64 -8.02 -0.72
C ASP A 218 5.99 -6.80 0.13
N GLU A 219 4.98 -5.97 0.44
CA GLU A 219 5.15 -4.74 1.23
C GLU A 219 5.81 -4.94 2.59
N ALA A 220 5.52 -6.06 3.26
CA ALA A 220 6.18 -6.37 4.53
C ALA A 220 7.71 -6.38 4.37
N ARG A 221 8.23 -6.90 3.26
CA ARG A 221 9.67 -6.92 3.00
C ARG A 221 10.20 -5.52 2.70
N HIS A 222 9.46 -4.69 1.97
CA HIS A 222 9.87 -3.32 1.63
C HIS A 222 10.05 -2.44 2.89
N VAL A 223 9.13 -2.56 3.86
CA VAL A 223 9.25 -1.90 5.18
C VAL A 223 10.48 -2.42 5.96
N ALA A 224 10.71 -3.75 5.96
CA ALA A 224 11.91 -4.33 6.58
C ALA A 224 13.20 -3.77 5.97
N PHE A 225 13.24 -3.63 4.65
CA PHE A 225 14.38 -3.05 3.94
C PHE A 225 14.66 -1.62 4.38
N GLY A 226 13.65 -0.76 4.39
CA GLY A 226 13.77 0.63 4.87
C GLY A 226 14.32 0.70 6.29
N ARG A 227 13.71 -0.08 7.21
CA ARG A 227 14.15 -0.17 8.60
C ARG A 227 15.61 -0.59 8.73
N MET A 228 16.01 -1.67 8.06
CA MET A 228 17.38 -2.21 8.16
C MET A 228 18.41 -1.26 7.56
N ALA A 229 18.13 -0.67 6.40
CA ALA A 229 19.05 0.23 5.72
C ALA A 229 19.27 1.54 6.49
N LEU A 230 18.18 2.14 7.00
CA LEU A 230 18.25 3.43 7.67
C LEU A 230 18.82 3.34 9.09
N ARG A 231 18.49 2.29 9.84
CA ARG A 231 18.92 2.16 11.24
C ARG A 231 20.44 2.20 11.40
N ASP A 232 21.19 1.54 10.51
CA ASP A 232 22.64 1.48 10.60
C ASP A 232 23.28 2.81 10.15
N TYR A 233 22.66 3.51 9.20
CA TYR A 233 23.12 4.81 8.72
C TYR A 233 22.82 5.95 9.72
N TYR A 234 21.63 6.01 10.29
CA TYR A 234 21.20 7.11 11.18
C TYR A 234 22.00 7.18 12.48
N ARG A 235 22.61 6.08 12.92
CA ARG A 235 23.57 6.08 14.04
C ARG A 235 24.84 6.91 13.78
N GLN A 236 25.11 7.23 12.51
CA GLN A 236 26.30 7.96 12.07
C GLN A 236 26.00 9.44 11.82
N LEU A 237 24.73 9.83 11.85
CA LEU A 237 24.30 11.20 11.61
C LEU A 237 24.49 12.08 12.84
N THR A 238 24.74 13.36 12.59
CA THR A 238 24.74 14.39 13.62
C THR A 238 23.31 14.69 14.10
N ASP A 239 23.17 15.27 15.29
CA ASP A 239 21.87 15.72 15.80
C ASP A 239 21.17 16.71 14.85
N ALA A 240 21.93 17.50 14.07
CA ALA A 240 21.37 18.42 13.09
C ALA A 240 20.75 17.67 11.91
N GLU A 241 21.46 16.69 11.36
CA GLU A 241 20.96 15.86 10.27
C GLU A 241 19.77 15.01 10.70
N LEU A 242 19.78 14.46 11.92
CA LEU A 242 18.65 13.73 12.48
C LEU A 242 17.41 14.62 12.63
N ARG A 243 17.57 15.87 13.09
CA ARG A 243 16.46 16.83 13.19
C ARG A 243 15.79 17.11 11.84
N GLU A 244 16.56 17.19 10.76
CA GLU A 244 16.00 17.38 9.42
C GLU A 244 15.15 16.17 8.98
N ARG A 245 15.55 14.94 9.35
CA ARG A 245 14.75 13.72 9.09
C ARG A 245 13.52 13.66 9.98
N GLU A 246 13.63 14.07 11.24
CA GLU A 246 12.47 14.16 12.14
C GLU A 246 11.43 15.16 11.62
N GLU A 247 11.86 16.31 11.11
CA GLU A 247 10.96 17.30 10.52
C GLU A 247 10.22 16.73 9.31
N PHE A 248 10.94 16.08 8.40
CA PHE A 248 10.33 15.36 7.27
C PHE A 248 9.33 14.29 7.73
N VAL A 249 9.66 13.49 8.75
CA VAL A 249 8.75 12.48 9.30
C VAL A 249 7.50 13.12 9.89
N ILE A 250 7.64 14.22 10.63
CA ILE A 250 6.50 14.94 11.23
C ILE A 250 5.55 15.42 10.13
N GLU A 251 6.09 16.12 9.12
CA GLU A 251 5.30 16.63 8.00
C GLU A 251 4.63 15.49 7.22
N GLY A 252 5.39 14.45 6.89
CA GLY A 252 4.88 13.28 6.20
C GLY A 252 3.79 12.54 7.00
N CYS A 253 3.91 12.44 8.31
CA CYS A 253 2.85 11.86 9.17
C CYS A 253 1.54 12.65 9.07
N TYR A 254 1.60 13.99 9.04
CA TYR A 254 0.41 14.82 8.86
C TYR A 254 -0.20 14.66 7.46
N LEU A 255 0.61 14.65 6.40
CA LEU A 255 0.16 14.38 5.03
C LEU A 255 -0.54 13.02 4.93
N MET A 256 0.07 11.98 5.50
CA MET A 256 -0.46 10.61 5.49
C MET A 256 -1.76 10.47 6.29
N ARG A 257 -1.90 11.17 7.42
CA ARG A 257 -3.14 11.23 8.19
C ARG A 257 -4.30 11.86 7.37
N ASP A 258 -3.98 12.91 6.61
CA ASP A 258 -4.97 13.72 5.89
C ASP A 258 -5.31 13.15 4.50
N ARG A 259 -4.42 12.34 3.90
CA ARG A 259 -4.63 11.56 2.66
C ARG A 259 -5.92 10.74 2.66
N LEU A 260 -6.41 10.36 3.84
CA LEU A 260 -7.45 9.33 3.99
C LEU A 260 -8.85 9.87 4.25
N ARG A 261 -9.05 11.18 4.09
CA ARG A 261 -10.34 11.81 4.37
C ARG A 261 -11.42 11.49 3.32
N GLY A 262 -11.04 11.16 2.08
CA GLY A 262 -11.98 10.88 0.99
C GLY A 262 -12.91 12.06 0.68
N VAL A 263 -12.42 13.30 0.85
CA VAL A 263 -13.20 14.54 0.68
C VAL A 263 -13.72 14.64 -0.75
N GLU A 264 -12.88 14.27 -1.71
CA GLU A 264 -13.17 14.31 -3.15
C GLU A 264 -14.36 13.41 -3.51
N VAL A 265 -14.49 12.26 -2.83
CA VAL A 265 -15.64 11.38 -2.99
C VAL A 265 -16.89 12.06 -2.43
N LEU A 266 -16.82 12.65 -1.24
CA LEU A 266 -17.97 13.30 -0.61
C LEU A 266 -18.45 14.54 -1.38
N GLU A 267 -17.53 15.33 -1.95
CA GLU A 267 -17.86 16.48 -2.81
C GLU A 267 -18.62 16.05 -4.07
N ASN A 268 -18.27 14.90 -4.67
CA ASN A 268 -18.99 14.35 -5.82
C ASN A 268 -20.46 13.99 -5.49
N PHE A 269 -20.78 13.77 -4.20
CA PHE A 269 -22.13 13.54 -3.71
C PHE A 269 -22.80 14.81 -3.17
N GLY A 270 -22.27 15.99 -3.50
CA GLY A 270 -22.86 17.28 -3.18
C GLY A 270 -22.67 17.73 -1.73
N ILE A 271 -21.75 17.09 -0.99
CA ILE A 271 -21.40 17.50 0.37
C ILE A 271 -20.32 18.59 0.28
N PRO A 272 -20.54 19.81 0.82
CA PRO A 272 -19.55 20.86 0.76
C PRO A 272 -18.23 20.45 1.45
N LYS A 273 -17.08 20.80 0.86
CA LYS A 273 -15.72 20.47 1.36
C LYS A 273 -15.57 20.52 2.88
N ARG A 274 -15.90 21.67 3.47
CA ARG A 274 -15.78 21.88 4.93
C ARG A 274 -16.60 20.85 5.73
N GLU A 275 -17.81 20.55 5.26
CA GLU A 275 -18.65 19.55 5.91
C GLU A 275 -18.09 18.14 5.71
N ALA A 276 -17.57 17.82 4.52
CA ALA A 276 -16.90 16.55 4.25
C ALA A 276 -15.69 16.33 5.18
N GLU A 277 -14.86 17.36 5.37
CA GLU A 277 -13.75 17.36 6.33
C GLU A 277 -14.25 17.15 7.77
N GLU A 278 -15.26 17.91 8.21
CA GLU A 278 -15.83 17.76 9.56
C GLU A 278 -16.45 16.37 9.80
N MET A 279 -17.08 15.77 8.77
CA MET A 279 -17.64 14.42 8.83
C MET A 279 -16.54 13.36 8.92
N SER A 280 -15.50 13.51 8.11
CA SER A 280 -14.33 12.64 8.14
C SER A 280 -13.67 12.63 9.52
N GLU A 281 -13.42 13.80 10.12
CA GLU A 281 -12.81 13.90 11.45
C GLU A 281 -13.68 13.32 12.58
N ARG A 282 -15.00 13.29 12.41
CA ARG A 282 -15.95 12.71 13.38
C ARG A 282 -16.20 11.21 13.20
N SER A 283 -15.77 10.63 12.08
CA SER A 283 -15.95 9.20 11.81
C SER A 283 -15.15 8.34 12.81
N GLU A 284 -15.85 7.53 13.61
CA GLU A 284 -15.21 6.57 14.52
C GLU A 284 -14.38 5.55 13.74
N PHE A 285 -14.90 5.10 12.59
CA PHE A 285 -14.18 4.21 11.68
C PHE A 285 -12.85 4.85 11.25
N LEU A 286 -12.87 6.10 10.78
CA LEU A 286 -11.63 6.77 10.35
C LEU A 286 -10.67 7.04 11.52
N ARG A 287 -11.17 7.31 12.73
CA ARG A 287 -10.32 7.44 13.92
C ARG A 287 -9.60 6.14 14.25
N LEU A 288 -10.32 5.01 14.21
CA LEU A 288 -9.71 3.69 14.41
C LEU A 288 -8.74 3.36 13.27
N PHE A 289 -9.13 3.67 12.03
CA PHE A 289 -8.29 3.57 10.84
C PHE A 289 -6.97 4.27 11.06
N ARG A 290 -6.99 5.56 11.39
CA ARG A 290 -5.80 6.36 11.66
C ARG A 290 -4.93 5.79 12.77
N LYS A 291 -5.51 5.26 13.86
CA LYS A 291 -4.70 4.62 14.90
C LYS A 291 -3.97 3.38 14.36
N LEU A 292 -4.64 2.54 13.57
CA LEU A 292 -4.04 1.35 12.98
C LEU A 292 -2.97 1.67 11.94
N LEU A 293 -3.11 2.75 11.20
CA LEU A 293 -2.12 3.23 10.24
C LEU A 293 -0.75 3.51 10.85
N PHE A 294 -0.74 4.17 12.00
CA PHE A 294 0.50 4.53 12.70
C PHE A 294 1.12 3.34 13.44
N SER A 295 0.47 2.17 13.46
CA SER A 295 0.97 0.96 14.14
C SER A 295 2.25 0.40 13.52
N ARG A 296 2.55 0.76 12.26
CA ARG A 296 3.79 0.40 11.56
C ARG A 296 4.80 1.54 11.58
N ILE A 297 4.33 2.76 11.34
CA ILE A 297 5.18 3.96 11.25
C ILE A 297 5.87 4.24 12.59
N VAL A 298 5.11 4.36 13.67
CA VAL A 298 5.65 4.80 14.97
C VAL A 298 6.75 3.86 15.50
N PRO A 299 6.57 2.52 15.58
CA PRO A 299 7.65 1.64 16.01
C PRO A 299 8.82 1.58 15.02
N CYS A 300 8.57 1.69 13.71
CA CYS A 300 9.65 1.74 12.70
C CYS A 300 10.52 2.98 12.89
N VAL A 301 9.90 4.16 13.01
CA VAL A 301 10.56 5.45 13.21
C VAL A 301 11.39 5.44 14.51
N LYS A 302 10.86 4.87 15.59
CA LYS A 302 11.60 4.64 16.84
C LYS A 302 12.82 3.73 16.63
N ASP A 303 12.66 2.62 15.91
CA ASP A 303 13.72 1.62 15.71
C ASP A 303 14.88 2.15 14.85
N ILE A 304 14.60 2.99 13.85
CA ILE A 304 15.62 3.64 13.03
C ILE A 304 16.34 4.80 13.75
N GLY A 305 15.93 5.12 14.99
CA GLY A 305 16.60 6.09 15.86
C GLY A 305 16.08 7.51 15.77
N LEU A 306 14.94 7.76 15.12
CA LEU A 306 14.27 9.06 15.12
C LEU A 306 13.26 9.07 16.27
N TRP A 307 13.62 9.68 17.40
CA TRP A 307 12.77 9.68 18.60
C TRP A 307 12.95 10.93 19.48
N GLY A 308 13.29 12.06 18.87
CA GLY A 308 13.43 13.34 19.53
C GLY A 308 12.10 13.89 20.08
N GLU A 309 12.20 14.86 20.98
CA GLU A 309 11.03 15.41 21.67
C GLU A 309 9.97 16.00 20.72
N ARG A 310 10.39 16.63 19.62
CA ARG A 310 9.46 17.22 18.64
C ARG A 310 8.59 16.14 18.00
N LEU A 311 9.20 15.03 17.61
CA LEU A 311 8.52 13.92 16.98
C LEU A 311 7.59 13.20 17.97
N GLN A 312 8.05 12.98 19.20
CA GLN A 312 7.19 12.43 20.26
C GLN A 312 5.97 13.32 20.53
N ARG A 313 6.13 14.65 20.57
CA ARG A 313 5.01 15.60 20.72
C ARG A 313 4.04 15.49 19.55
N ALA A 314 4.53 15.39 18.31
CA ALA A 314 3.67 15.19 17.15
C ALA A 314 2.84 13.88 17.27
N TYR A 315 3.44 12.79 17.76
CA TYR A 315 2.71 11.55 18.02
C TYR A 315 1.72 11.64 19.19
N VAL A 316 1.98 12.47 20.21
CA VAL A 316 0.99 12.80 21.26
C VAL A 316 -0.20 13.54 20.65
N ASP A 317 0.05 14.55 19.82
CA ASP A 317 -0.99 15.35 19.18
C ASP A 317 -1.87 14.51 18.24
N MET A 318 -1.27 13.49 17.60
CA MET A 318 -1.98 12.52 16.78
C MET A 318 -2.64 11.38 17.58
N GLY A 319 -2.33 11.24 18.88
CA GLY A 319 -2.89 10.20 19.75
C GLY A 319 -2.35 8.78 19.47
N VAL A 320 -1.11 8.67 19.01
CA VAL A 320 -0.49 7.42 18.54
C VAL A 320 0.87 7.10 19.18
N LEU A 321 1.32 7.90 20.16
CA LEU A 321 2.60 7.71 20.83
C LEU A 321 2.73 6.31 21.47
N ASP A 322 1.63 5.76 21.99
CA ASP A 322 1.57 4.43 22.62
C ASP A 322 1.93 3.29 21.65
N LEU A 323 1.81 3.50 20.34
CA LEU A 323 2.15 2.50 19.34
C LEU A 323 3.65 2.24 19.23
N GLY A 324 4.50 3.12 19.76
CA GLY A 324 5.95 2.97 19.75
C GLY A 324 6.48 1.76 20.52
N ASP A 325 5.64 1.09 21.31
CA ASP A 325 5.99 -0.14 22.02
C ASP A 325 5.45 -1.41 21.32
N SER A 326 4.84 -1.25 20.14
CA SER A 326 4.33 -2.36 19.33
C SER A 326 5.46 -3.12 18.64
N SER A 327 5.31 -4.45 18.52
CA SER A 327 6.27 -5.27 17.79
C SER A 327 5.99 -5.24 16.29
N LEU A 328 6.81 -4.49 15.55
CA LEU A 328 6.73 -4.42 14.09
C LEU A 328 6.96 -5.80 13.44
N ASP A 329 7.92 -6.57 13.96
CA ASP A 329 8.27 -7.90 13.44
C ASP A 329 7.10 -8.89 13.59
N ALA A 330 6.37 -8.83 14.70
CA ALA A 330 5.20 -9.69 14.91
C ALA A 330 4.07 -9.37 13.94
N LEU A 331 3.82 -8.08 13.69
CA LEU A 331 2.80 -7.65 12.74
C LEU A 331 3.15 -8.08 11.31
N MET A 332 4.43 -8.03 10.92
CA MET A 332 4.89 -8.46 9.60
C MET A 332 4.78 -9.98 9.41
N ALA A 333 5.09 -10.77 10.44
CA ALA A 333 4.94 -12.22 10.39
C ALA A 333 3.48 -12.66 10.20
N GLN A 334 2.53 -11.94 10.82
CA GLN A 334 1.11 -12.20 10.67
C GLN A 334 0.63 -12.01 9.22
N ASP A 335 1.11 -10.98 8.52
CA ASP A 335 0.74 -10.74 7.12
C ASP A 335 1.23 -11.85 6.20
N GLU A 336 2.45 -12.35 6.43
CA GLU A 336 3.01 -13.47 5.69
C GLU A 336 2.19 -14.76 5.89
N GLU A 337 1.80 -15.07 7.13
CA GLU A 337 0.98 -16.25 7.45
C GLU A 337 -0.38 -16.22 6.73
N ILE A 338 -1.00 -15.04 6.62
CA ILE A 338 -2.29 -14.87 5.92
C ILE A 338 -2.15 -15.18 4.43
N ALA A 339 -1.09 -14.70 3.78
CA ALA A 339 -0.84 -14.98 2.37
C ALA A 339 -0.56 -16.47 2.11
N GLU A 340 0.23 -17.11 2.98
CA GLU A 340 0.53 -18.54 2.88
C GLU A 340 -0.70 -19.42 3.08
N ARG A 341 -1.62 -19.03 3.98
CA ARG A 341 -2.90 -19.72 4.14
C ARG A 341 -3.76 -19.67 2.87
N LEU A 342 -3.83 -18.50 2.22
CA LEU A 342 -4.57 -18.38 0.95
C LEU A 342 -3.97 -19.22 -0.16
N ASP A 343 -2.64 -19.31 -0.24
CA ASP A 343 -1.99 -20.22 -1.20
C ASP A 343 -2.30 -21.68 -0.88
N ALA A 344 -2.27 -22.09 0.39
CA ALA A 344 -2.61 -23.45 0.79
C ALA A 344 -4.06 -23.82 0.41
N GLU A 345 -5.01 -22.90 0.62
CA GLU A 345 -6.40 -23.06 0.20
C GLU A 345 -6.53 -23.16 -1.33
N ARG A 346 -5.78 -22.34 -2.09
CA ARG A 346 -5.75 -22.40 -3.56
C ARG A 346 -5.19 -23.73 -4.05
N PHE A 347 -4.04 -24.16 -3.54
CA PHE A 347 -3.42 -25.42 -3.94
C PHE A 347 -4.29 -26.62 -3.60
N ALA A 348 -4.96 -26.62 -2.44
CA ALA A 348 -5.91 -27.67 -2.08
C ALA A 348 -7.09 -27.73 -3.06
N ARG A 349 -7.58 -26.58 -3.53
CA ARG A 349 -8.63 -26.50 -4.55
C ARG A 349 -8.15 -27.02 -5.91
N GLU A 350 -7.00 -26.56 -6.38
CA GLU A 350 -6.39 -27.02 -7.63
C GLU A 350 -6.12 -28.54 -7.60
N GLU A 351 -5.66 -29.08 -6.46
CA GLU A 351 -5.47 -30.51 -6.28
C GLU A 351 -6.79 -31.27 -6.34
N ALA A 352 -7.83 -30.78 -5.66
CA ALA A 352 -9.16 -31.39 -5.68
C ALA A 352 -9.77 -31.39 -7.09
N GLU A 353 -9.64 -30.29 -7.85
CA GLU A 353 -10.09 -30.18 -9.24
C GLU A 353 -9.36 -31.18 -10.13
N ARG A 354 -8.03 -31.28 -10.00
CA ARG A 354 -7.23 -32.26 -10.78
C ARG A 354 -7.55 -33.70 -10.41
N VAL A 355 -7.83 -33.99 -9.14
CA VAL A 355 -8.28 -35.32 -8.71
C VAL A 355 -9.64 -35.64 -9.34
N ALA A 356 -10.59 -34.69 -9.32
CA ALA A 356 -11.89 -34.86 -9.95
C ALA A 356 -11.78 -35.08 -11.47
N GLU A 357 -10.95 -34.30 -12.17
CA GLU A 357 -10.68 -34.49 -13.60
C GLU A 357 -10.10 -35.89 -13.92
N VAL A 358 -9.19 -36.38 -13.07
CA VAL A 358 -8.61 -37.73 -13.22
C VAL A 358 -9.66 -38.81 -12.94
N GLU A 359 -10.50 -38.63 -11.91
CA GLU A 359 -11.59 -39.55 -11.59
C GLU A 359 -12.62 -39.63 -12.72
N ASP A 360 -13.01 -38.49 -13.28
CA ASP A 360 -13.91 -38.40 -14.44
C ASP A 360 -13.29 -39.07 -15.67
N ALA A 361 -12.01 -38.80 -15.97
CA ALA A 361 -11.31 -39.44 -17.08
C ALA A 361 -11.18 -40.97 -16.91
N ILE A 362 -10.99 -41.45 -15.66
CA ILE A 362 -10.99 -42.88 -15.35
C ILE A 362 -12.39 -43.48 -15.55
N ALA A 363 -13.45 -42.78 -15.12
CA ALA A 363 -14.83 -43.22 -15.28
C ALA A 363 -15.25 -43.32 -16.76
N GLU A 364 -14.89 -42.32 -17.56
CA GLU A 364 -15.11 -42.30 -19.01
C GLU A 364 -14.32 -43.39 -19.74
N GLY A 365 -13.06 -43.61 -19.35
CA GLY A 365 -12.23 -44.69 -19.88
C GLY A 365 -12.68 -46.10 -19.48
N GLY A 366 -13.33 -46.24 -18.32
CA GLY A 366 -13.88 -47.50 -17.81
C GLY A 366 -15.19 -47.93 -18.48
N GLY A 367 -15.99 -47.00 -18.99
CA GLY A 367 -17.27 -47.27 -19.66
C GLY A 367 -17.16 -47.86 -21.07
N GLY A 368 -15.97 -47.90 -21.66
CA GLY A 368 -15.71 -48.39 -23.02
C GLY A 368 -15.46 -49.89 -23.18
N ARG A 369 -15.62 -50.68 -22.11
CA ARG A 369 -15.54 -52.16 -22.14
C ARG A 369 -16.84 -52.78 -21.60
N ALA A 370 -17.89 -52.76 -22.41
CA ALA A 370 -19.07 -53.62 -22.23
C ALA A 370 -19.48 -54.21 -23.58
#